data_AF-A0A968KV33-F1
#
_entry.id   AF-A0A968KV33-F1
#
_cell.length_a   1.000
_cell.length_b   1.000
_cell.length_c   1.000
_cell.angle_alpha   90.00
_cell.angle_beta   90.00
_cell.angle_gamma   90.00
#
_symmetry.space_group_name_H-M   'P 1'
#
loop_
_entity.id
_entity.type
_entity.pdbx_description
1 polymer ?
#
loop_
_entity_poly.entity_id
_entity_poly.type
_entity_poly.pdbx_seq_one_letter_code
_entity_poly.pdbx_strand_id
1 'polypeptide(L)'
;MAIIRYFLGGMYAGKSSYALDVLLSSSAVQKIVIAPTARKRGFVSRNHPISSLPKDLYLFESVSTLPPALLAKNLPTIIMIDEVQFIEEETFYTLLERAKEHPTLHIILAGLSYDQHGEPFANQEKILRFVPQSAIRHLTIHCATCPSDKGEISIRKWISDDRIVDDYAVLCRTCFDKFYTNAIQSSCHICQAPTDQHLRQWHQDDPQHDRSSALCQRCYTHIKAYGKHH
;
A
#
# COMPACT_ATOMS: atom_id res chain seq x y z
N MET A 1 12.91 23.98 -7.18
CA MET A 1 11.48 23.63 -7.09
C MET A 1 11.34 22.50 -6.09
N ALA A 2 10.30 22.53 -5.25
CA ALA A 2 9.99 21.40 -4.39
C ALA A 2 9.82 20.12 -5.21
N ILE A 3 10.17 19.01 -4.59
CA ILE A 3 10.11 17.70 -5.24
C ILE A 3 9.07 16.91 -4.45
N ILE A 4 7.96 16.59 -5.10
CA ILE A 4 7.00 15.60 -4.64
C ILE A 4 7.29 14.32 -5.42
N ARG A 5 7.72 13.26 -4.73
CA ARG A 5 7.97 11.93 -5.31
C ARG A 5 6.91 10.97 -4.83
N TYR A 6 6.53 10.00 -5.67
CA TYR A 6 5.56 8.99 -5.30
C TYR A 6 6.06 7.58 -5.64
N PHE A 7 6.23 6.75 -4.60
CA PHE A 7 6.51 5.32 -4.72
C PHE A 7 5.19 4.53 -4.64
N LEU A 8 4.77 4.00 -5.78
CA LEU A 8 3.52 3.24 -5.95
C LEU A 8 3.84 1.76 -6.19
N GLY A 9 2.95 0.84 -5.83
CA GLY A 9 3.15 -0.59 -6.09
C GLY A 9 2.25 -1.48 -5.24
N GLY A 10 2.30 -2.79 -5.45
CA GLY A 10 1.61 -3.76 -4.60
C GLY A 10 2.18 -3.80 -3.17
N MET A 11 1.55 -4.56 -2.28
CA MET A 11 2.13 -4.94 -0.99
C MET A 11 3.48 -5.61 -1.20
N TYR A 12 4.37 -5.55 -0.19
CA TYR A 12 5.71 -6.15 -0.22
C TYR A 12 6.71 -5.60 -1.26
N ALA A 13 6.31 -4.72 -2.18
CA ALA A 13 7.22 -4.10 -3.17
C ALA A 13 8.25 -3.09 -2.58
N GLY A 14 8.43 -3.06 -1.25
CA GLY A 14 9.46 -2.24 -0.60
C GLY A 14 9.21 -0.72 -0.57
N LYS A 15 7.98 -0.26 -0.85
CA LYS A 15 7.62 1.17 -0.95
C LYS A 15 8.05 2.01 0.25
N SER A 16 7.60 1.63 1.45
CA SER A 16 7.88 2.37 2.68
C SER A 16 9.36 2.33 3.05
N SER A 17 10.05 1.20 2.80
CA SER A 17 11.50 1.09 2.99
C SER A 17 12.25 2.06 2.07
N TYR A 18 11.95 2.02 0.76
CA TYR A 18 12.61 2.88 -0.21
C TYR A 18 12.33 4.37 0.05
N ALA A 19 11.09 4.71 0.39
CA ALA A 19 10.70 6.07 0.75
C ALA A 19 11.46 6.58 1.99
N LEU A 20 11.61 5.73 3.00
CA LEU A 20 12.35 6.06 4.21
C LEU A 20 13.85 6.16 3.94
N ASP A 21 14.44 5.28 3.13
CA ASP A 21 15.85 5.36 2.73
C ASP A 21 16.18 6.69 2.03
N VAL A 22 15.29 7.16 1.15
CA VAL A 22 15.41 8.47 0.49
C VAL A 22 15.31 9.62 1.51
N LEU A 23 14.39 9.52 2.48
CA LEU A 23 14.26 10.51 3.55
C LEU A 23 15.53 10.56 4.43
N LEU A 24 16.04 9.39 4.84
CA LEU A 24 17.18 9.28 5.73
C LEU A 24 18.48 9.75 5.07
N SER A 25 18.68 9.44 3.79
CA SER A 25 19.85 9.88 3.00
C SER A 25 19.78 11.36 2.56
N SER A 26 18.63 12.02 2.69
CA SER A 26 18.48 13.43 2.37
C SER A 26 19.35 14.32 3.26
N SER A 27 19.87 15.41 2.68
CA SER A 27 20.58 16.48 3.40
C SER A 27 19.63 17.51 4.03
N ALA A 28 18.32 17.29 3.98
CA ALA A 28 17.35 18.17 4.63
C ALA A 28 17.61 18.25 6.14
N VAL A 29 17.51 19.47 6.68
CA VAL A 29 17.70 19.76 8.10
C VAL A 29 16.59 19.11 8.93
N GLN A 30 15.37 19.12 8.40
CA GLN A 30 14.20 18.61 9.08
C GLN A 30 13.61 17.41 8.34
N LYS A 31 13.49 16.29 9.05
CA LYS A 31 12.99 15.01 8.51
C LYS A 31 11.76 14.60 9.29
N ILE A 32 10.66 14.38 8.57
CA ILE A 32 9.36 14.06 9.15
C ILE A 32 8.82 12.80 8.49
N VAL A 33 8.28 11.89 9.28
CA VAL A 33 7.54 10.71 8.82
C VAL A 33 6.11 10.81 9.33
N ILE A 34 5.17 10.61 8.43
CA ILE A 34 3.74 10.48 8.71
C ILE A 34 3.37 9.05 8.32
N ALA A 35 3.13 8.19 9.31
CA ALA A 35 2.87 6.77 9.10
C ALA A 35 1.73 6.30 10.02
N PRO A 36 0.48 6.23 9.51
CA PRO A 36 -0.73 6.02 10.32
C PRO A 36 -0.72 4.78 11.21
N THR A 37 -0.05 3.72 10.76
CA THR A 37 -0.04 2.42 11.45
C THR A 37 1.29 2.12 12.15
N ALA A 38 2.28 3.01 12.05
CA ALA A 38 3.65 2.70 12.49
C ALA A 38 3.74 2.40 13.99
N ARG A 39 3.10 3.20 14.85
CA ARG A 39 3.16 2.98 16.32
C ARG A 39 2.48 1.67 16.72
N LYS A 40 1.36 1.32 16.07
CA LYS A 40 0.65 0.05 16.29
C LYS A 40 1.50 -1.15 15.84
N ARG A 41 2.23 -1.03 14.74
CA ARG A 41 3.10 -2.08 14.20
C ARG A 41 4.48 -2.15 14.87
N GLY A 42 4.93 -1.08 15.51
CA GLY A 42 6.29 -0.95 16.05
C GLY A 42 7.36 -0.62 15.00
N PHE A 43 6.98 -0.40 13.75
CA PHE A 43 7.89 -0.10 12.64
C PHE A 43 7.23 0.78 11.57
N VAL A 44 8.04 1.56 10.85
CA VAL A 44 7.57 2.31 9.65
C VAL A 44 7.62 1.39 8.43
N SER A 45 8.69 0.62 8.29
CA SER A 45 8.80 -0.48 7.34
C SER A 45 9.48 -1.68 8.01
N ARG A 46 9.37 -2.88 7.44
CA ARG A 46 9.89 -4.10 8.06
C ARG A 46 11.40 -4.05 8.38
N ASN A 47 12.16 -3.25 7.62
CA ASN A 47 13.60 -3.06 7.84
C ASN A 47 13.92 -1.87 8.76
N HIS A 48 12.91 -1.14 9.22
CA HIS A 48 13.04 0.10 9.97
C HIS A 48 12.10 0.10 11.18
N PRO A 49 12.45 -0.64 12.25
CA PRO A 49 11.75 -0.56 13.53
C PRO A 49 11.83 0.87 14.08
N ILE A 50 10.80 1.31 14.82
CA ILE A 50 10.76 2.67 15.39
C ILE A 50 11.99 2.93 16.28
N SER A 51 12.46 1.91 16.99
CA SER A 51 13.64 1.98 17.86
C SER A 51 14.95 2.25 17.14
N SER A 52 15.04 2.01 15.82
CA SER A 52 16.25 2.28 15.03
C SER A 52 16.21 3.62 14.31
N LEU A 53 15.12 4.38 14.41
CA LEU A 53 15.01 5.68 13.75
C LEU A 53 15.90 6.73 14.43
N PRO A 54 16.47 7.68 13.67
CA PRO A 54 17.22 8.79 14.25
C PRO A 54 16.39 9.59 15.27
N LYS A 55 17.03 10.07 16.34
CA LYS A 55 16.35 10.80 17.43
C LYS A 55 15.80 12.16 17.00
N ASP A 56 16.37 12.74 15.95
CA ASP A 56 15.99 14.01 15.34
C ASP A 56 14.89 13.89 14.28
N LEU A 57 14.41 12.68 14.00
CA LEU A 57 13.29 12.41 13.10
C LEU A 57 11.96 12.57 13.84
N TYR A 58 11.05 13.36 13.27
CA TYR A 58 9.69 13.50 13.81
C TYR A 58 8.76 12.44 13.22
N LEU A 59 8.05 11.69 14.09
CA LEU A 59 7.10 10.65 13.68
C LEU A 59 5.67 10.97 14.14
N PHE A 60 4.78 11.14 13.16
CA PHE A 60 3.35 11.42 13.33
C PHE A 60 2.49 10.30 12.73
N GLU A 61 1.24 10.19 13.17
CA GLU A 61 0.27 9.25 12.61
C GLU A 61 -0.65 9.89 11.56
N SER A 62 -0.83 11.20 11.60
CA SER A 62 -1.70 11.93 10.66
C SER A 62 -1.13 13.30 10.32
N VAL A 63 -1.42 13.78 9.11
CA VAL A 63 -1.04 15.12 8.65
C VAL A 63 -1.69 16.21 9.51
N SER A 64 -2.94 16.00 9.96
CA SER A 64 -3.63 16.95 10.85
C SER A 64 -2.90 17.22 12.17
N THR A 65 -2.07 16.28 12.63
CA THR A 65 -1.32 16.40 13.89
C THR A 65 0.00 17.16 13.73
N LEU A 66 0.37 17.50 12.49
CA LEU A 66 1.62 18.19 12.20
C LEU A 66 1.57 19.64 12.74
N PRO A 67 2.43 20.01 13.71
CA PRO A 67 2.40 21.36 14.27
C PRO A 67 2.74 22.41 13.20
N PRO A 68 1.94 23.48 13.04
CA PRO A 68 2.20 24.52 12.02
C PRO A 68 3.60 25.14 12.12
N ALA A 69 4.15 25.23 13.34
CA ALA A 69 5.49 25.75 13.61
C ALA A 69 6.62 24.92 12.96
N LEU A 70 6.38 23.63 12.69
CA LEU A 70 7.34 22.77 11.98
C LEU A 70 7.43 23.12 10.49
N LEU A 71 6.40 23.76 9.93
CA LEU A 71 6.37 24.20 8.53
C LEU A 71 6.60 25.71 8.37
N ALA A 72 6.47 26.48 9.45
CA ALA A 72 6.60 27.94 9.42
C ALA A 72 8.04 28.43 9.24
N LYS A 73 9.03 27.58 9.52
CA LYS A 73 10.45 27.92 9.35
C LYS A 73 10.85 27.66 7.89
N ASN A 74 11.58 28.59 7.26
CA ASN A 74 12.22 28.38 5.95
C ASN A 74 13.42 27.41 6.04
N LEU A 75 13.25 26.29 6.74
CA LEU A 75 14.24 25.23 6.84
C LEU A 75 14.03 24.22 5.71
N PRO A 76 15.12 23.69 5.13
CA PRO A 76 15.06 22.52 4.26
C PRO A 76 14.38 21.37 5.00
N THR A 77 13.19 21.01 4.55
CA THR A 77 12.29 20.03 5.18
C THR A 77 11.94 18.96 4.17
N ILE A 78 11.99 17.69 4.60
CA ILE A 78 11.48 16.57 3.83
C ILE A 78 10.48 15.77 4.67
N ILE A 79 9.34 15.47 4.06
CA ILE A 79 8.25 14.74 4.70
C ILE A 79 7.99 13.46 3.92
N MET A 80 8.12 12.32 4.56
CA MET A 80 7.65 11.04 4.04
C MET A 80 6.24 10.76 4.59
N ILE A 81 5.31 10.42 3.71
CA ILE A 81 3.94 10.06 4.06
C ILE A 81 3.70 8.64 3.55
N ASP A 82 3.49 7.71 4.48
CA ASP A 82 3.24 6.30 4.19
C ASP A 82 1.74 6.01 4.12
N GLU A 83 1.40 4.92 3.42
CA GLU A 83 0.03 4.43 3.27
C GLU A 83 -0.96 5.51 2.79
N VAL A 84 -0.51 6.36 1.85
CA VAL A 84 -1.27 7.54 1.39
C VAL A 84 -2.64 7.20 0.83
N GLN A 85 -2.85 5.96 0.38
CA GLN A 85 -4.15 5.49 -0.11
C GLN A 85 -5.27 5.52 0.95
N PHE A 86 -4.93 5.59 2.24
CA PHE A 86 -5.90 5.68 3.34
C PHE A 86 -6.11 7.10 3.85
N ILE A 87 -5.49 8.11 3.22
CA ILE A 87 -5.55 9.50 3.68
C ILE A 87 -6.59 10.26 2.83
N GLU A 88 -7.68 10.64 3.48
CA GLU A 88 -8.76 11.44 2.86
C GLU A 88 -8.82 12.88 3.39
N GLU A 89 -7.98 13.23 4.36
CA GLU A 89 -8.00 14.53 5.03
C GLU A 89 -7.67 15.70 4.09
N GLU A 90 -8.42 16.80 4.15
CA GLU A 90 -8.11 18.00 3.35
C GLU A 90 -6.78 18.69 3.76
N THR A 91 -6.34 18.48 5.00
CA THR A 91 -5.01 18.91 5.49
C THR A 91 -3.88 18.27 4.70
N PHE A 92 -4.03 17.04 4.23
CA PHE A 92 -3.05 16.36 3.37
C PHE A 92 -2.92 17.06 2.01
N TYR A 93 -4.03 17.36 1.34
CA TYR A 93 -3.97 18.05 0.05
C TYR A 93 -3.48 19.50 0.18
N THR A 94 -3.84 20.17 1.27
CA THR A 94 -3.31 21.50 1.61
C THR A 94 -1.78 21.46 1.77
N LEU A 95 -1.24 20.41 2.40
CA LEU A 95 0.20 20.20 2.51
C LEU A 95 0.87 19.99 1.15
N LEU A 96 0.23 19.23 0.24
CA LEU A 96 0.74 19.03 -1.11
C LEU A 96 0.76 20.32 -1.94
N GLU A 97 -0.27 21.16 -1.87
CA GLU A 97 -0.25 22.48 -2.54
C GLU A 97 0.85 23.36 -1.95
N ARG A 98 0.96 23.42 -0.62
CA ARG A 98 2.01 24.19 0.05
C ARG A 98 3.41 23.76 -0.39
N ALA A 99 3.63 22.46 -0.58
CA ALA A 99 4.91 21.96 -1.06
C ALA A 99 5.25 22.50 -2.45
N LYS A 100 4.30 22.60 -3.38
CA LYS A 100 4.57 23.15 -4.73
C LYS A 100 5.07 24.60 -4.68
N GLU A 101 4.60 25.37 -3.72
CA GLU A 101 4.94 26.79 -3.56
C GLU A 101 6.23 27.01 -2.76
N HIS A 102 6.61 26.07 -1.88
CA HIS A 102 7.77 26.21 -1.00
C HIS A 102 8.99 25.43 -1.51
N PRO A 103 10.05 26.11 -2.02
CA PRO A 103 11.20 25.43 -2.65
C PRO A 103 12.01 24.54 -1.70
N THR A 104 11.86 24.71 -0.39
CA THR A 104 12.58 23.96 0.66
C THR A 104 11.74 22.84 1.28
N LEU A 105 10.49 22.64 0.84
CA LEU A 105 9.60 21.59 1.35
C LEU A 105 9.48 20.47 0.32
N HIS A 106 10.12 19.33 0.60
CA HIS A 106 10.05 18.14 -0.24
C HIS A 106 9.10 17.10 0.37
N ILE A 107 8.38 16.38 -0.48
CA ILE A 107 7.45 15.34 -0.04
C ILE A 107 7.76 14.02 -0.75
N ILE A 108 7.76 12.94 0.00
CA ILE A 108 7.86 11.57 -0.48
C ILE A 108 6.57 10.86 -0.08
N LEU A 109 5.85 10.35 -1.07
CA LEU A 109 4.64 9.57 -0.89
C LEU A 109 4.94 8.09 -1.08
N ALA A 110 4.35 7.23 -0.28
CA ALA A 110 4.36 5.78 -0.47
C ALA A 110 2.93 5.24 -0.36
N GLY A 111 2.49 4.48 -1.36
CA GLY A 111 1.09 4.04 -1.43
C GLY A 111 0.84 2.86 -2.34
N LEU A 112 -0.29 2.19 -2.16
CA LEU A 112 -0.68 1.05 -2.98
C LEU A 112 -1.21 1.49 -4.36
N SER A 113 -0.88 0.74 -5.42
CA SER A 113 -1.39 1.02 -6.78
C SER A 113 -2.87 0.70 -6.95
N TYR A 114 -3.32 -0.37 -6.30
CA TYR A 114 -4.64 -0.96 -6.46
C TYR A 114 -5.09 -1.54 -5.13
N ASP A 115 -6.39 -1.54 -4.90
CA ASP A 115 -7.03 -2.26 -3.82
C ASP A 115 -7.02 -3.78 -4.08
N GLN A 116 -7.64 -4.54 -3.17
CA GLN A 116 -7.75 -6.00 -3.30
C GLN A 116 -8.66 -6.47 -4.43
N HIS A 117 -9.42 -5.56 -5.04
CA HIS A 117 -10.32 -5.80 -6.16
C HIS A 117 -9.69 -5.39 -7.50
N GLY A 118 -8.43 -4.94 -7.49
CA GLY A 118 -7.72 -4.53 -8.70
C GLY A 118 -8.16 -3.15 -9.22
N GLU A 119 -8.88 -2.38 -8.39
CA GLU A 119 -9.32 -1.02 -8.68
C GLU A 119 -8.34 -0.01 -8.05
N PRO A 120 -8.08 1.15 -8.68
CA PRO A 120 -7.32 2.22 -8.05
C PRO A 120 -7.99 2.70 -6.75
N PHE A 121 -7.20 3.14 -5.78
CA PHE A 121 -7.77 3.76 -4.58
C PHE A 121 -8.43 5.10 -4.91
N ALA A 122 -9.53 5.43 -4.22
CA ALA A 122 -10.37 6.59 -4.53
C ALA A 122 -9.60 7.92 -4.57
N ASN A 123 -8.62 8.09 -3.69
CA ASN A 123 -7.82 9.31 -3.60
C ASN A 123 -6.62 9.36 -4.57
N GLN A 124 -6.33 8.27 -5.28
CA GLN A 124 -5.14 8.15 -6.11
C GLN A 124 -5.15 9.15 -7.27
N GLU A 125 -6.29 9.32 -7.95
CA GLU A 125 -6.43 10.32 -9.01
C GLU A 125 -6.17 11.75 -8.50
N LYS A 126 -6.64 12.07 -7.28
CA LYS A 126 -6.41 13.38 -6.66
C LYS A 126 -4.91 13.57 -6.40
N ILE A 127 -4.22 12.57 -5.83
CA ILE A 127 -2.76 12.60 -5.58
C ILE A 127 -1.97 12.79 -6.89
N LEU A 128 -2.32 12.06 -7.95
CA LEU A 128 -1.60 12.10 -9.22
C LEU A 128 -1.58 13.50 -9.87
N ARG A 129 -2.53 14.38 -9.54
CA ARG A 129 -2.53 15.79 -10.00
C ARG A 129 -1.43 16.65 -9.37
N PHE A 130 -0.85 16.20 -8.26
CA PHE A 130 0.22 16.92 -7.56
C PHE A 130 1.62 16.43 -7.94
N VAL A 131 1.71 15.25 -8.53
CA VAL A 131 2.98 14.56 -8.77
C VAL A 131 3.24 14.50 -10.27
N PRO A 132 4.32 15.12 -10.79
CA PRO A 132 4.67 14.97 -12.20
C PRO A 132 4.99 13.50 -12.50
N GLN A 133 4.64 13.03 -13.69
CA GLN A 133 4.86 11.63 -14.10
C GLN A 133 6.30 11.16 -13.92
N SER A 134 7.28 12.03 -14.16
CA SER A 134 8.71 11.73 -13.96
C SER A 134 9.13 11.52 -12.50
N ALA A 135 8.29 11.90 -11.54
CA ALA A 135 8.52 11.71 -10.11
C ALA A 135 7.70 10.56 -9.50
N ILE A 136 6.93 9.84 -10.32
CA ILE A 136 6.22 8.62 -9.94
C ILE A 136 7.12 7.44 -10.27
N ARG A 137 7.31 6.55 -9.30
CA ARG A 137 8.03 5.29 -9.48
C ARG A 137 7.14 4.14 -9.05
N HIS A 138 6.86 3.26 -10.00
CA HIS A 138 6.19 1.99 -9.75
C HIS A 138 7.24 0.97 -9.30
N LEU A 139 7.09 0.50 -8.06
CA LEU A 139 7.85 -0.61 -7.52
C LEU A 139 7.03 -1.88 -7.72
N THR A 140 7.67 -2.89 -8.30
CA THR A 140 7.05 -4.18 -8.57
C THR A 140 7.66 -5.26 -7.68
N ILE A 141 6.94 -6.35 -7.54
CA ILE A 141 7.41 -7.58 -6.90
C ILE A 141 7.02 -8.76 -7.78
N HIS A 142 7.67 -9.91 -7.62
CA HIS A 142 7.26 -11.11 -8.35
C HIS A 142 5.80 -11.48 -8.04
N CYS A 143 5.11 -11.90 -9.09
CA CYS A 143 3.79 -12.50 -9.00
C CYS A 143 3.89 -13.81 -8.20
N ALA A 144 2.95 -14.03 -7.28
CA ALA A 144 2.94 -15.23 -6.46
C ALA A 144 2.64 -16.52 -7.25
N THR A 145 2.09 -16.43 -8.47
CA THR A 145 1.58 -17.58 -9.23
C THR A 145 2.24 -17.79 -10.58
N CYS A 146 3.10 -16.87 -11.02
CA CYS A 146 3.83 -17.02 -12.27
C CYS A 146 5.20 -16.34 -12.20
N PRO A 147 6.13 -16.63 -13.12
CA PRO A 147 7.47 -16.05 -13.12
C PRO A 147 7.53 -14.53 -13.38
N SER A 148 6.38 -13.86 -13.58
CA SER A 148 6.33 -12.42 -13.85
C SER A 148 6.89 -11.60 -12.68
N ASP A 149 7.70 -10.60 -12.97
CA ASP A 149 8.21 -9.58 -12.05
C ASP A 149 7.26 -8.38 -11.89
N LYS A 150 6.08 -8.43 -12.51
CA LYS A 150 5.06 -7.36 -12.54
C LYS A 150 3.89 -7.62 -11.60
N GLY A 151 4.15 -8.12 -10.40
CA GLY A 151 3.16 -8.21 -9.34
C GLY A 151 2.77 -6.82 -8.85
N GLU A 152 1.47 -6.52 -8.85
CA GLU A 152 0.96 -5.17 -8.56
C GLU A 152 -0.34 -5.16 -7.74
N ILE A 153 -1.16 -6.21 -7.81
CA ILE A 153 -2.46 -6.28 -7.12
C ILE A 153 -2.34 -7.20 -5.91
N SER A 154 -2.71 -6.69 -4.74
CA SER A 154 -2.57 -7.42 -3.47
C SER A 154 -3.90 -8.03 -3.08
N ILE A 155 -4.01 -9.34 -3.17
CA ILE A 155 -5.22 -10.07 -2.78
C ILE A 155 -5.07 -10.65 -1.37
N ARG A 156 -6.11 -10.57 -0.56
CA ARG A 156 -6.13 -11.18 0.77
C ARG A 156 -6.24 -12.70 0.64
N LYS A 157 -5.28 -13.44 1.21
CA LYS A 157 -5.40 -14.87 1.50
C LYS A 157 -6.38 -15.00 2.67
N TRP A 158 -7.41 -15.80 2.52
CA TRP A 158 -8.45 -15.91 3.54
C TRP A 158 -8.05 -17.01 4.54
N ILE A 159 -7.74 -16.62 5.78
CA ILE A 159 -7.91 -17.48 6.96
C ILE A 159 -9.07 -16.88 7.76
N SER A 160 -10.12 -17.66 7.95
CA SER A 160 -11.24 -17.28 8.82
C SER A 160 -10.83 -17.51 10.26
N ASP A 161 -10.11 -16.55 10.84
CA ASP A 161 -10.26 -16.25 12.26
C ASP A 161 -9.86 -14.81 12.54
N ASP A 162 -10.68 -14.15 13.34
CA ASP A 162 -10.63 -12.72 13.64
C ASP A 162 -9.31 -12.34 14.31
N ARG A 163 -8.43 -11.67 13.55
CA ARG A 163 -7.56 -10.52 13.90
C ARG A 163 -6.63 -10.25 12.73
N ILE A 164 -6.63 -9.01 12.21
CA ILE A 164 -5.75 -8.57 11.12
C ILE A 164 -4.29 -8.90 11.44
N VAL A 165 -3.66 -9.83 10.70
CA VAL A 165 -2.19 -9.94 10.57
C VAL A 165 -1.81 -10.60 9.22
N ASP A 166 -1.54 -9.78 8.19
CA ASP A 166 -0.82 -10.02 6.92
C ASP A 166 -0.87 -11.41 6.25
N ASP A 167 -2.05 -11.73 5.70
CA ASP A 167 -2.26 -12.83 4.77
C ASP A 167 -2.56 -12.25 3.37
N TYR A 168 -1.55 -11.76 2.64
CA TYR A 168 -1.75 -11.26 1.27
C TYR A 168 -0.84 -11.97 0.27
N ALA A 169 -1.32 -12.15 -0.96
CA ALA A 169 -0.53 -12.54 -2.13
C ALA A 169 -0.54 -11.39 -3.14
N VAL A 170 0.56 -11.21 -3.87
CA VAL A 170 0.64 -10.19 -4.92
C VAL A 170 0.60 -10.86 -6.28
N LEU A 171 -0.33 -10.44 -7.14
CA LEU A 171 -0.54 -10.98 -8.47
C LEU A 171 -0.21 -9.92 -9.53
N CYS A 172 0.26 -10.37 -10.70
CA CYS A 172 0.25 -9.55 -11.91
C CYS A 172 -1.18 -9.45 -12.47
N ARG A 173 -1.47 -8.44 -13.30
CA ARG A 173 -2.81 -8.27 -13.91
C ARG A 173 -3.34 -9.54 -14.55
N THR A 174 -2.54 -10.23 -15.34
CA THR A 174 -2.97 -11.46 -16.02
C THR A 174 -3.37 -12.57 -15.06
N CYS A 175 -2.63 -12.77 -13.97
CA CYS A 175 -2.97 -13.78 -12.97
C CYS A 175 -4.17 -13.36 -12.11
N PHE A 176 -4.27 -12.07 -11.78
CA PHE A 176 -5.45 -11.50 -11.13
C PHE A 176 -6.69 -11.72 -12.01
N ASP A 177 -6.67 -11.26 -13.25
CA ASP A 177 -7.79 -11.43 -14.19
C ASP A 177 -8.16 -12.90 -14.34
N LYS A 178 -7.21 -13.83 -14.49
CA LYS A 178 -7.50 -15.28 -14.52
C LYS A 178 -8.17 -15.78 -13.25
N PHE A 179 -7.66 -15.38 -12.09
CA PHE A 179 -8.20 -15.76 -10.79
C PHE A 179 -9.66 -15.29 -10.64
N TYR A 180 -10.01 -14.11 -11.16
CA TYR A 180 -11.37 -13.55 -11.10
C TYR A 180 -12.28 -13.91 -12.29
N THR A 181 -11.74 -14.18 -13.49
CA THR A 181 -12.53 -14.53 -14.70
C THR A 181 -12.90 -16.00 -14.71
N ASN A 182 -12.03 -16.89 -14.20
CA ASN A 182 -12.38 -18.28 -13.97
C ASN A 182 -13.39 -18.45 -12.82
N ALA A 183 -13.71 -17.36 -12.10
CA ALA A 183 -14.67 -17.43 -11.03
C ALA A 183 -16.12 -17.63 -11.49
N ILE A 184 -16.37 -17.61 -12.80
CA ILE A 184 -17.68 -17.77 -13.45
C ILE A 184 -17.99 -19.24 -13.76
N GLN A 185 -17.42 -20.20 -13.02
CA GLN A 185 -17.84 -21.61 -13.07
C GLN A 185 -18.63 -21.99 -11.81
N SER A 186 -19.68 -22.78 -12.01
CA SER A 186 -20.80 -23.07 -11.09
C SER A 186 -20.43 -23.81 -9.80
N SER A 187 -19.16 -24.13 -9.60
CA SER A 187 -18.66 -24.81 -8.41
C SER A 187 -17.24 -24.35 -8.08
N CYS A 188 -17.10 -23.57 -7.03
CA CYS A 188 -15.82 -23.35 -6.37
C CYS A 188 -15.72 -24.26 -5.16
N HIS A 189 -14.52 -24.76 -4.87
CA HIS A 189 -14.26 -25.57 -3.68
C HIS A 189 -14.65 -24.87 -2.36
N ILE A 190 -14.70 -23.54 -2.30
CA ILE A 190 -15.21 -22.76 -1.15
C ILE A 190 -16.73 -22.92 -1.02
N CYS A 191 -17.43 -23.00 -2.16
CA CYS A 191 -18.89 -23.15 -2.23
C CYS A 191 -19.32 -24.62 -2.00
N GLN A 192 -18.37 -25.57 -2.01
CA GLN A 192 -18.59 -27.03 -1.90
C GLN A 192 -17.90 -27.69 -0.69
N ALA A 193 -17.04 -26.99 0.03
CA ALA A 193 -16.41 -27.53 1.24
C ALA A 193 -17.48 -27.74 2.33
N PRO A 194 -17.45 -28.87 3.06
CA PRO A 194 -18.12 -28.95 4.35
C PRO A 194 -17.65 -27.77 5.20
N THR A 195 -18.53 -27.21 6.03
CA THR A 195 -18.33 -25.98 6.81
C THR A 195 -17.05 -25.91 7.64
N ASP A 196 -16.35 -27.03 7.78
CA ASP A 196 -15.20 -27.22 8.66
C ASP A 196 -13.88 -27.37 7.89
N GLN A 197 -13.88 -27.37 6.55
CA GLN A 197 -12.65 -27.32 5.74
C GLN A 197 -12.33 -25.88 5.33
N HIS A 198 -11.73 -25.19 6.31
CA HIS A 198 -11.16 -23.87 6.13
C HIS A 198 -10.08 -23.88 5.05
N LEU A 199 -10.09 -22.81 4.25
CA LEU A 199 -9.15 -22.50 3.18
C LEU A 199 -7.70 -22.83 3.57
N ARG A 200 -7.01 -23.56 2.69
CA ARG A 200 -5.62 -23.97 2.90
C ARG A 200 -4.75 -22.74 3.15
N GLN A 201 -3.93 -22.80 4.20
CA GLN A 201 -2.70 -22.03 4.26
C GLN A 201 -1.95 -22.26 2.94
N TRP A 202 -1.56 -21.18 2.27
CA TRP A 202 -0.59 -21.24 1.18
C TRP A 202 0.76 -21.64 1.77
N HIS A 203 0.93 -22.92 2.10
CA HIS A 203 2.21 -23.48 2.47
C HIS A 203 2.97 -23.87 1.20
N GLN A 204 4.14 -23.27 1.10
CA GLN A 204 5.33 -23.55 0.31
C GLN A 204 5.33 -24.82 -0.58
N ASP A 205 5.69 -24.59 -1.84
CA ASP A 205 6.47 -25.48 -2.73
C ASP A 205 5.81 -26.62 -3.52
N ASP A 206 4.54 -26.52 -3.95
CA ASP A 206 4.05 -27.40 -5.05
C ASP A 206 3.19 -26.68 -6.13
N PRO A 207 3.79 -26.27 -7.26
CA PRO A 207 3.08 -25.68 -8.40
C PRO A 207 2.10 -26.63 -9.11
N GLN A 208 2.13 -27.95 -8.85
CA GLN A 208 1.31 -28.92 -9.59
C GLN A 208 -0.14 -28.99 -9.09
N HIS A 209 -0.42 -28.57 -7.86
CA HIS A 209 -1.77 -28.63 -7.25
C HIS A 209 -2.60 -27.35 -7.41
N ASP A 210 -2.03 -26.26 -7.94
CA ASP A 210 -2.66 -24.93 -8.05
C ASP A 210 -3.63 -24.75 -9.24
N ARG A 211 -4.02 -25.83 -9.93
CA ARG A 211 -4.85 -25.77 -11.14
C ARG A 211 -6.34 -25.54 -10.90
N SER A 212 -6.83 -25.53 -9.65
CA SER A 212 -8.29 -25.54 -9.39
C SER A 212 -8.83 -24.51 -8.38
N SER A 213 -8.05 -23.53 -7.91
CA SER A 213 -8.58 -22.48 -7.02
C SER A 213 -9.32 -21.38 -7.79
N ALA A 214 -10.42 -21.74 -8.46
CA ALA A 214 -11.39 -20.78 -9.00
C ALA A 214 -12.37 -20.39 -7.87
N LEU A 215 -12.53 -19.09 -7.57
CA LEU A 215 -13.66 -18.58 -6.76
C LEU A 215 -14.99 -18.87 -7.50
N CYS A 216 -16.18 -18.90 -6.88
CA CYS A 216 -17.44 -19.01 -7.66
C CYS A 216 -18.09 -17.62 -7.79
N GLN A 217 -18.94 -17.42 -8.80
CA GLN A 217 -19.62 -16.14 -9.06
C GLN A 217 -20.40 -15.67 -7.83
N ARG A 218 -20.91 -16.60 -7.02
CA ARG A 218 -21.59 -16.34 -5.74
C ARG A 218 -20.63 -15.79 -4.68
N CYS A 219 -19.47 -16.42 -4.45
CA CYS A 219 -18.43 -15.89 -3.57
C CYS A 219 -17.94 -14.51 -4.05
N TYR A 220 -17.75 -14.34 -5.36
CA TYR A 220 -17.38 -13.06 -5.95
C TYR A 220 -18.43 -11.97 -5.69
N THR A 221 -19.72 -12.28 -5.87
CA THR A 221 -20.82 -11.31 -5.68
C THR A 221 -20.94 -10.92 -4.21
N HIS A 222 -20.80 -11.87 -3.29
CA HIS A 222 -20.74 -11.58 -1.85
C HIS A 222 -19.54 -10.70 -1.48
N ILE A 223 -18.35 -11.00 -2.01
CA ILE A 223 -17.13 -10.22 -1.76
C ILE A 223 -17.28 -8.79 -2.31
N LYS A 224 -17.80 -8.64 -3.53
CA LYS A 224 -18.02 -7.34 -4.18
C LYS A 224 -19.11 -6.52 -3.49
N ALA A 225 -20.13 -7.17 -2.92
CA ALA A 225 -21.18 -6.51 -2.15
C ALA A 225 -20.69 -6.07 -0.77
N TYR A 226 -19.80 -6.84 -0.12
CA TYR A 226 -19.24 -6.49 1.18
C TYR A 226 -18.48 -5.16 1.15
N GLY A 227 -17.72 -4.90 0.08
CA GLY A 227 -17.01 -3.63 -0.13
C GLY A 227 -17.88 -2.45 -0.56
N LYS A 228 -19.19 -2.64 -0.77
CA LYS A 228 -20.14 -1.56 -1.13
C LYS A 228 -21.02 -1.10 0.04
N HIS A 229 -20.94 -1.77 1.18
CA HIS A 229 -21.77 -1.51 2.35
C HIS A 229 -20.97 -1.05 3.58
N HIS A 230 -19.69 -0.75 3.39
CA HIS A 230 -18.78 -0.10 4.34
C HIS A 230 -18.07 1.05 3.62
#